data_AF-A0A351X8Y8-F1
#
_entry.id   AF-A0A351X8Y8-F1
#
_cell.length_a   1.000
_cell.length_b   1.000
_cell.length_c   1.000
_cell.angle_alpha   90.00
_cell.angle_beta   90.00
_cell.angle_gamma   90.00
#
_symmetry.space_group_name_H-M   'P 1'
#
loop_
_entity.id
_entity.type
_entity.pdbx_description
1 polymer ?
#
loop_
_entity_poly.entity_id
_entity_poly.type
_entity_poly.pdbx_seq_one_letter_code
_entity_poly.pdbx_strand_id
1 'polypeptide(L)'
;MKLKLEQNWTTTNNNVPLNDEEVARYISVVPNENQLTLQEYPFYAFIHFGMNTANEREWGTAVESVKDFDILKVNPEQWVKVIKSAGMTGIILTCKHHDGFCLWDTEVTDFNVMNTRLHLDVVKALSDACYVNDMKFGVYLSPWDMHEKTYGEPEYNDFFVAQLTELCSNYGELFEVWFDCAKGANAKSFTYDWQRYYDVIHKLQPKANIAICGEDIRWVGNEAGKARKEEYSVVPAYLKECEGVEKNSQSSENDAVRLKRLNSSDEDLGSRKVLEKNAYLSWYPAEVDVSIRRGWFYGKKDDKTVKSVRKLLKIYLTSVGNNCTLLLNVPPNKNGVICQKDARVLKKLGKKIADITANPVLVQSFGELKDDQGYLEFNFAHPTKLSYFEVMEDISHSQRVEKFDLYLKKPNGKYKKAYSGTVIGARKIVKLKGSYTGAIFVIRQSRSTPFIKSMGFYE
;
A
#
# COMPACT_ATOMS: atom_id res chain seq x y z
N MET A 1 -24.81 19.11 23.97
CA MET A 1 -23.66 19.43 23.08
C MET A 1 -24.21 20.16 21.87
N LYS A 2 -23.66 21.33 21.52
CA LYS A 2 -24.05 22.02 20.27
C LYS A 2 -23.36 21.31 19.09
N LEU A 3 -24.14 20.88 18.10
CA LEU A 3 -23.62 20.21 16.90
C LEU A 3 -22.81 21.14 15.99
N LYS A 4 -23.07 22.45 16.09
CA LYS A 4 -22.47 23.51 15.29
C LYS A 4 -22.60 23.25 13.78
N LEU A 5 -23.79 22.81 13.32
CA LEU A 5 -23.99 22.42 11.92
C LEU A 5 -23.75 23.59 10.95
N GLU A 6 -23.95 24.81 11.45
CA GLU A 6 -23.65 26.07 10.75
C GLU A 6 -22.16 26.32 10.49
N GLN A 7 -21.25 25.55 11.10
CA GLN A 7 -19.80 25.66 10.90
C GLN A 7 -19.32 24.52 9.99
N ASN A 8 -19.50 24.65 8.68
CA ASN A 8 -19.20 23.60 7.72
C ASN A 8 -18.49 24.17 6.48
N TRP A 9 -18.18 23.32 5.50
CA TRP A 9 -17.43 23.68 4.30
C TRP A 9 -18.11 24.71 3.38
N THR A 10 -19.43 24.86 3.44
CA THR A 10 -20.19 25.83 2.63
C THR A 10 -20.35 27.19 3.31
N THR A 11 -20.05 27.28 4.61
CA THR A 11 -20.23 28.51 5.40
C THR A 11 -18.89 29.08 5.88
N THR A 12 -18.26 28.44 6.86
CA THR A 12 -17.02 28.93 7.47
C THR A 12 -15.80 28.25 6.88
N ASN A 13 -15.93 27.03 6.37
CA ASN A 13 -14.85 26.18 5.88
C ASN A 13 -13.63 26.16 6.82
N ASN A 14 -13.90 26.12 8.13
CA ASN A 14 -12.90 26.21 9.20
C ASN A 14 -11.99 27.46 9.12
N ASN A 15 -12.55 28.57 8.63
CA ASN A 15 -11.90 29.86 8.37
C ASN A 15 -10.79 29.81 7.32
N VAL A 16 -10.90 28.88 6.36
CA VAL A 16 -9.99 28.76 5.23
C VAL A 16 -10.78 29.02 3.94
N PRO A 17 -10.30 29.87 3.02
CA PRO A 17 -11.00 30.12 1.76
C PRO A 17 -11.27 28.82 0.98
N LEU A 18 -12.51 28.70 0.50
CA LEU A 18 -12.92 27.70 -0.48
C LEU A 18 -12.54 28.21 -1.88
N ASN A 19 -12.04 27.35 -2.75
CA ASN A 19 -11.72 27.70 -4.15
C ASN A 19 -10.72 28.86 -4.34
N ASP A 20 -9.76 29.00 -3.43
CA ASP A 20 -8.59 29.88 -3.64
C ASP A 20 -7.80 29.45 -4.91
N GLU A 21 -7.08 30.37 -5.53
CA GLU A 21 -6.23 30.08 -6.70
C GLU A 21 -5.22 28.95 -6.41
N GLU A 22 -4.66 28.92 -5.19
CA GLU A 22 -3.76 27.86 -4.76
C GLU A 22 -4.49 26.50 -4.62
N VAL A 23 -5.77 26.49 -4.27
CA VAL A 23 -6.57 25.26 -4.19
C VAL A 23 -6.77 24.64 -5.56
N ALA A 24 -6.97 25.46 -6.61
CA ALA A 24 -7.15 24.95 -7.98
C ALA A 24 -5.95 24.08 -8.41
N ARG A 25 -4.73 24.49 -8.02
CA ARG A 25 -3.51 23.71 -8.21
C ARG A 25 -3.54 22.38 -7.46
N TYR A 26 -4.00 22.36 -6.21
CA TYR A 26 -4.04 21.12 -5.40
C TYR A 26 -5.00 20.08 -5.99
N ILE A 27 -6.18 20.52 -6.41
CA ILE A 27 -7.24 19.63 -6.92
C ILE A 27 -7.05 19.27 -8.41
N SER A 28 -6.14 19.95 -9.11
CA SER A 28 -5.73 19.56 -10.47
C SER A 28 -4.95 18.24 -10.50
N VAL A 29 -4.42 17.83 -9.35
CA VAL A 29 -3.66 16.58 -9.19
C VAL A 29 -4.63 15.44 -8.90
N VAL A 30 -4.70 14.47 -9.82
CA VAL A 30 -5.61 13.32 -9.78
C VAL A 30 -4.83 12.02 -10.03
N PRO A 31 -5.32 10.86 -9.55
CA PRO A 31 -4.75 9.55 -9.88
C PRO A 31 -4.88 9.24 -11.38
N ASN A 32 -3.94 8.47 -11.90
CA ASN A 32 -4.12 7.77 -13.18
C ASN A 32 -5.04 6.53 -13.01
N GLU A 33 -5.42 5.87 -14.11
CA GLU A 33 -6.33 4.71 -14.10
C GLU A 33 -5.76 3.50 -13.31
N ASN A 34 -4.44 3.29 -13.37
CA ASN A 34 -3.77 2.20 -12.66
C ASN A 34 -3.80 2.43 -11.14
N GLN A 35 -3.56 3.67 -10.69
CA GLN A 35 -3.64 4.09 -9.30
C GLN A 35 -5.09 4.05 -8.77
N LEU A 36 -6.09 4.41 -9.59
CA LEU A 36 -7.50 4.26 -9.25
C LEU A 36 -7.86 2.78 -9.02
N THR A 37 -7.44 1.91 -9.94
CA THR A 37 -7.67 0.47 -9.85
C THR A 37 -7.05 -0.13 -8.59
N LEU A 38 -5.82 0.28 -8.26
CA LEU A 38 -5.13 -0.15 -7.05
C LEU A 38 -5.89 0.24 -5.77
N GLN A 39 -6.41 1.47 -5.71
CA GLN A 39 -7.16 1.97 -4.55
C GLN A 39 -8.53 1.31 -4.37
N GLU A 40 -9.14 0.79 -5.44
CA GLU A 40 -10.37 -0.01 -5.34
C GLU A 40 -10.10 -1.38 -4.69
N TYR A 41 -8.89 -1.93 -4.93
CA TYR A 41 -8.44 -3.23 -4.43
C TYR A 41 -7.20 -3.12 -3.52
N PRO A 42 -7.27 -2.41 -2.39
CA PRO A 42 -6.10 -1.88 -1.69
C PRO A 42 -5.39 -2.88 -0.78
N PHE A 43 -5.71 -4.17 -0.84
CA PHE A 43 -5.13 -5.17 0.06
C PHE A 43 -4.58 -6.36 -0.73
N TYR A 44 -3.27 -6.52 -0.73
CA TYR A 44 -2.56 -7.54 -1.50
C TYR A 44 -1.37 -8.10 -0.72
N ALA A 45 -0.82 -9.20 -1.20
CA ALA A 45 0.23 -9.95 -0.51
C ALA A 45 1.61 -9.63 -1.06
N PHE A 46 2.59 -9.66 -0.17
CA PHE A 46 3.99 -9.82 -0.53
C PHE A 46 4.43 -11.26 -0.25
N ILE A 47 5.25 -11.84 -1.11
CA ILE A 47 5.87 -13.15 -0.90
C ILE A 47 7.38 -12.99 -0.98
N HIS A 48 8.03 -12.92 0.18
CA HIS A 48 9.47 -13.10 0.29
C HIS A 48 9.80 -14.58 0.33
N PHE A 49 10.43 -15.05 -0.75
CA PHE A 49 10.89 -16.42 -0.93
C PHE A 49 12.16 -16.41 -1.77
N GLY A 50 13.09 -17.33 -1.52
CA GLY A 50 14.37 -17.37 -2.24
C GLY A 50 15.50 -17.99 -1.42
N MET A 51 16.73 -17.66 -1.80
CA MET A 51 17.96 -18.10 -1.11
C MET A 51 17.92 -17.83 0.40
N ASN A 52 17.36 -16.68 0.79
CA ASN A 52 17.23 -16.30 2.20
C ASN A 52 16.26 -17.19 2.99
N THR A 53 15.25 -17.78 2.34
CA THR A 53 14.42 -18.84 2.95
C THR A 53 15.21 -20.13 3.15
N ALA A 54 16.03 -20.53 2.16
CA ALA A 54 16.89 -21.72 2.26
C ALA A 54 17.94 -21.55 3.39
N ASN A 55 18.40 -20.33 3.62
CA ASN A 55 19.43 -20.03 4.62
C ASN A 55 18.89 -19.47 5.96
N GLU A 56 17.58 -19.27 6.09
CA GLU A 56 16.90 -18.64 7.25
C GLU A 56 17.47 -17.26 7.64
N ARG A 57 17.72 -16.43 6.62
CA ARG A 57 18.27 -15.07 6.75
C ARG A 57 17.24 -14.02 6.30
N GLU A 58 17.45 -12.77 6.70
CA GLU A 58 16.69 -11.64 6.13
C GLU A 58 17.40 -11.14 4.86
N TRP A 59 18.71 -10.93 4.94
CA TRP A 59 19.57 -10.54 3.82
C TRP A 59 20.65 -11.59 3.56
N GLY A 60 21.09 -11.70 2.31
CA GLY A 60 22.19 -12.56 1.91
C GLY A 60 23.55 -12.05 2.39
N THR A 61 24.60 -12.78 2.00
CA THR A 61 25.99 -12.53 2.41
C THR A 61 26.94 -12.31 1.24
N ALA A 62 26.43 -12.26 0.00
CA ALA A 62 27.19 -12.10 -1.25
C ALA A 62 28.09 -13.29 -1.62
N VAL A 63 28.02 -14.39 -0.86
CA VAL A 63 28.88 -15.58 -1.06
C VAL A 63 28.07 -16.85 -1.30
N GLU A 64 26.74 -16.73 -1.33
CA GLU A 64 25.84 -17.81 -1.65
C GLU A 64 26.09 -18.34 -3.06
N SER A 65 25.94 -19.65 -3.21
CA SER A 65 26.00 -20.38 -4.47
C SER A 65 24.66 -21.08 -4.72
N VAL A 66 24.41 -21.52 -5.96
CA VAL A 66 23.18 -22.28 -6.30
C VAL A 66 22.99 -23.54 -5.45
N LYS A 67 24.06 -24.09 -4.86
CA LYS A 67 24.01 -25.26 -3.98
C LYS A 67 23.43 -24.96 -2.60
N ASP A 68 23.46 -23.70 -2.17
CA ASP A 68 22.93 -23.25 -0.89
C ASP A 68 21.39 -23.14 -0.93
N PHE A 69 20.80 -23.12 -2.13
CA PHE A 69 19.37 -23.28 -2.31
C PHE A 69 18.97 -24.77 -2.22
N ASP A 70 18.66 -25.22 -1.00
CA ASP A 70 18.37 -26.63 -0.69
C ASP A 70 16.87 -27.01 -0.74
N ILE A 71 16.00 -26.07 -1.13
CA ILE A 71 14.55 -26.30 -1.22
C ILE A 71 14.25 -27.18 -2.43
N LEU A 72 13.50 -28.27 -2.21
CA LEU A 72 13.24 -29.29 -3.23
C LEU A 72 11.85 -29.22 -3.86
N LYS A 73 10.95 -28.41 -3.30
CA LYS A 73 9.57 -28.28 -3.79
C LYS A 73 8.97 -26.95 -3.39
N VAL A 74 8.03 -26.49 -4.20
CA VAL A 74 7.16 -25.33 -3.94
C VAL A 74 5.71 -25.68 -4.29
N ASN A 75 4.75 -25.00 -3.66
CA ASN A 75 3.34 -25.14 -3.98
C ASN A 75 2.67 -23.75 -4.10
N PRO A 76 2.88 -23.04 -5.23
CA PRO A 76 2.32 -21.71 -5.44
C PRO A 76 0.79 -21.67 -5.38
N GLU A 77 0.12 -22.73 -5.84
CA GLU A 77 -1.34 -22.87 -5.73
C GLU A 77 -1.83 -22.83 -4.27
N GLN A 78 -1.07 -23.43 -3.34
CA GLN A 78 -1.36 -23.31 -1.92
C GLN A 78 -1.14 -21.89 -1.40
N TRP A 79 -0.14 -21.18 -1.91
CA TRP A 79 0.12 -19.79 -1.54
C TRP A 79 -1.07 -18.92 -1.93
N VAL A 80 -1.48 -19.00 -3.20
CA VAL A 80 -2.61 -18.27 -3.77
C VAL A 80 -3.90 -18.52 -2.99
N LYS A 81 -4.23 -19.78 -2.69
CA LYS A 81 -5.42 -20.13 -1.90
C LYS A 81 -5.40 -19.54 -0.48
N VAL A 82 -4.24 -19.58 0.17
CA VAL A 82 -4.10 -19.02 1.52
C VAL A 82 -4.22 -17.49 1.51
N ILE A 83 -3.56 -16.83 0.56
CA ILE A 83 -3.63 -15.39 0.37
C ILE A 83 -5.06 -14.94 0.08
N LYS A 84 -5.73 -15.56 -0.90
CA LYS A 84 -7.12 -15.25 -1.27
C LYS A 84 -8.09 -15.43 -0.10
N SER A 85 -7.82 -16.36 0.82
CA SER A 85 -8.65 -16.56 2.03
C SER A 85 -8.65 -15.36 2.99
N ALA A 86 -7.68 -14.45 2.88
CA ALA A 86 -7.62 -13.20 3.63
C ALA A 86 -8.40 -12.05 2.98
N GLY A 87 -8.93 -12.25 1.76
CA GLY A 87 -9.54 -11.18 0.95
C GLY A 87 -8.52 -10.31 0.21
N MET A 88 -7.27 -10.78 0.08
CA MET A 88 -6.26 -10.12 -0.74
C MET A 88 -6.55 -10.33 -2.23
N THR A 89 -6.19 -9.35 -3.05
CA THR A 89 -6.55 -9.28 -4.49
C THR A 89 -5.38 -9.51 -5.44
N GLY A 90 -4.14 -9.46 -4.93
CA GLY A 90 -2.94 -9.69 -5.71
C GLY A 90 -1.77 -10.24 -4.88
N ILE A 91 -0.72 -10.65 -5.58
CA ILE A 91 0.53 -11.15 -5.00
C ILE A 91 1.70 -10.50 -5.72
N ILE A 92 2.62 -9.91 -4.95
CA ILE A 92 3.95 -9.49 -5.40
C ILE A 92 4.96 -10.54 -4.92
N LEU A 93 5.78 -11.07 -5.83
CA LEU A 93 6.83 -12.05 -5.52
C LEU A 93 8.21 -11.41 -5.59
N THR A 94 9.09 -11.69 -4.61
CA THR A 94 10.52 -11.39 -4.70
C THR A 94 11.18 -12.27 -5.77
N CYS A 95 11.11 -11.86 -7.03
CA CYS A 95 11.69 -12.58 -8.16
C CYS A 95 13.21 -12.63 -8.04
N LYS A 96 13.81 -11.52 -7.59
CA LYS A 96 15.19 -11.41 -7.13
C LYS A 96 15.24 -10.51 -5.91
N HIS A 97 15.88 -10.96 -4.83
CA HIS A 97 16.15 -10.13 -3.65
C HIS A 97 17.61 -9.63 -3.65
N HIS A 98 18.04 -8.87 -2.64
CA HIS A 98 19.38 -8.25 -2.58
C HIS A 98 20.54 -9.23 -2.81
N ASP A 99 20.37 -10.49 -2.42
CA ASP A 99 21.36 -11.55 -2.63
C ASP A 99 21.63 -11.88 -4.11
N GLY A 100 20.76 -11.44 -5.03
CA GLY A 100 20.93 -11.61 -6.47
C GLY A 100 20.37 -12.92 -7.02
N PHE A 101 19.90 -13.84 -6.17
CA PHE A 101 19.38 -15.14 -6.62
C PHE A 101 18.03 -14.99 -7.33
N CYS A 102 17.96 -15.48 -8.57
CA CYS A 102 16.78 -15.34 -9.43
C CYS A 102 15.84 -16.55 -9.33
N LEU A 103 14.55 -16.30 -9.14
CA LEU A 103 13.51 -17.33 -8.98
C LEU A 103 12.87 -17.81 -10.30
N TRP A 104 13.42 -17.42 -11.44
CA TRP A 104 12.92 -17.79 -12.76
C TRP A 104 14.03 -18.30 -13.68
N ASP A 105 13.61 -18.82 -14.84
CA ASP A 105 14.52 -19.24 -15.91
C ASP A 105 15.06 -18.01 -16.66
N THR A 106 16.09 -17.40 -16.09
CA THR A 106 16.74 -16.20 -16.65
C THR A 106 17.94 -16.57 -17.48
N GLU A 107 18.09 -15.95 -18.65
CA GLU A 107 19.23 -16.18 -19.55
C GLU A 107 20.44 -15.31 -19.19
N VAL A 108 20.28 -14.34 -18.27
CA VAL A 108 21.31 -13.33 -18.01
C VAL A 108 22.30 -13.73 -16.90
N THR A 109 21.98 -14.74 -16.09
CA THR A 109 22.87 -15.22 -15.02
C THR A 109 22.60 -16.67 -14.66
N ASP A 110 23.67 -17.42 -14.38
CA ASP A 110 23.58 -18.80 -13.87
C ASP A 110 23.13 -18.86 -12.40
N PHE A 111 23.08 -17.73 -11.69
CA PHE A 111 22.67 -17.66 -10.28
C PHE A 111 21.15 -17.63 -10.13
N ASN A 112 20.51 -18.70 -10.62
CA ASN A 112 19.07 -18.82 -10.69
C ASN A 112 18.56 -20.22 -10.27
N VAL A 113 17.25 -20.33 -10.08
CA VAL A 113 16.57 -21.54 -9.59
C VAL A 113 16.70 -22.76 -10.50
N MET A 114 16.91 -22.57 -11.80
CA MET A 114 17.09 -23.65 -12.77
C MET A 114 18.42 -24.37 -12.58
N ASN A 115 19.42 -23.73 -11.99
CA ASN A 115 20.69 -24.35 -11.65
C ASN A 115 20.72 -25.00 -10.24
N THR A 116 19.54 -25.25 -9.66
CA THR A 116 19.37 -25.90 -8.36
C THR A 116 18.69 -27.27 -8.47
N ARG A 117 18.53 -27.97 -7.34
CA ARG A 117 17.75 -29.23 -7.30
C ARG A 117 16.24 -29.02 -7.47
N LEU A 118 15.73 -27.81 -7.27
CA LEU A 118 14.31 -27.51 -7.49
C LEU A 118 13.98 -27.54 -8.99
N HIS A 119 14.88 -26.98 -9.82
CA HIS A 119 14.78 -26.92 -11.29
C HIS A 119 13.36 -26.58 -11.78
N LEU A 120 12.79 -25.51 -11.22
CA LEU A 120 11.44 -25.05 -11.51
C LEU A 120 11.42 -23.52 -11.49
N ASP A 121 10.90 -22.92 -12.56
CA ASP A 121 10.57 -21.50 -12.59
C ASP A 121 9.43 -21.20 -11.61
N VAL A 122 9.79 -20.58 -10.48
CA VAL A 122 8.84 -20.26 -9.40
C VAL A 122 7.97 -19.06 -9.78
N VAL A 123 8.52 -18.13 -10.56
CA VAL A 123 7.78 -16.95 -11.04
C VAL A 123 6.65 -17.41 -11.97
N LYS A 124 6.95 -18.28 -12.95
CA LYS A 124 5.93 -18.85 -13.85
C LYS A 124 4.90 -19.68 -13.11
N ALA A 125 5.33 -20.54 -12.20
CA ALA A 125 4.41 -21.39 -11.44
C ALA A 125 3.46 -20.57 -10.57
N LEU A 126 3.91 -19.44 -10.01
CA LEU A 126 3.06 -18.54 -9.23
C LEU A 126 2.17 -17.65 -10.10
N SER A 127 2.69 -17.08 -11.19
CA SER A 127 1.89 -16.24 -12.08
C SER A 127 0.74 -17.02 -12.72
N ASP A 128 0.98 -18.28 -13.11
CA ASP A 128 -0.07 -19.18 -13.62
C ASP A 128 -1.11 -19.52 -12.55
N ALA A 129 -0.68 -19.79 -11.32
CA ALA A 129 -1.59 -20.03 -10.21
C ALA A 129 -2.44 -18.79 -9.89
N CYS A 130 -1.86 -17.60 -9.97
CA CYS A 130 -2.56 -16.33 -9.83
C CYS A 130 -3.63 -16.17 -10.94
N TYR A 131 -3.25 -16.40 -12.20
CA TYR A 131 -4.16 -16.32 -13.34
C TYR A 131 -5.37 -17.26 -13.20
N VAL A 132 -5.12 -18.55 -12.88
CA VAL A 132 -6.20 -19.56 -12.70
C VAL A 132 -7.15 -19.20 -11.55
N ASN A 133 -6.66 -18.48 -10.54
CA ASN A 133 -7.44 -18.10 -9.36
C ASN A 133 -7.94 -16.66 -9.38
N ASP A 134 -7.89 -15.94 -10.50
CA ASP A 134 -8.32 -14.53 -10.60
C ASP A 134 -7.67 -13.66 -9.52
N MET A 135 -6.34 -13.75 -9.44
CA MET A 135 -5.49 -12.97 -8.54
C MET A 135 -4.51 -12.18 -9.38
N LYS A 136 -4.35 -10.89 -9.08
CA LYS A 136 -3.37 -10.04 -9.75
C LYS A 136 -1.95 -10.51 -9.40
N PHE A 137 -1.02 -10.41 -10.35
CA PHE A 137 0.38 -10.77 -10.15
C PHE A 137 1.29 -9.55 -10.33
N GLY A 138 2.26 -9.40 -9.46
CA GLY A 138 3.26 -8.34 -9.48
C GLY A 138 4.63 -8.91 -9.16
N VAL A 139 5.67 -8.14 -9.48
CA VAL A 139 7.06 -8.58 -9.31
C VAL A 139 7.82 -7.59 -8.45
N TYR A 140 8.64 -8.13 -7.56
CA TYR A 140 9.72 -7.39 -6.92
C TYR A 140 11.02 -7.81 -7.57
N LEU A 141 11.79 -6.81 -8.00
CA LEU A 141 13.11 -7.00 -8.59
C LEU A 141 14.07 -6.05 -7.89
N SER A 142 14.93 -6.61 -7.02
CA SER A 142 15.83 -5.77 -6.22
C SER A 142 16.80 -4.99 -7.10
N PRO A 143 16.82 -3.65 -7.01
CA PRO A 143 17.83 -2.83 -7.69
C PRO A 143 19.23 -3.08 -7.13
N TRP A 144 19.35 -3.27 -5.81
CA TRP A 144 20.60 -3.69 -5.19
C TRP A 144 20.85 -5.17 -5.44
N ASP A 145 22.03 -5.49 -5.95
CA ASP A 145 22.48 -6.85 -6.19
C ASP A 145 23.85 -7.08 -5.55
N MET A 146 23.93 -8.08 -4.67
CA MET A 146 25.14 -8.44 -3.96
C MET A 146 26.01 -9.45 -4.71
N HIS A 147 25.46 -10.14 -5.72
CA HIS A 147 26.14 -11.23 -6.43
C HIS A 147 26.59 -10.83 -7.83
N GLU A 148 25.83 -9.97 -8.51
CA GLU A 148 26.14 -9.56 -9.88
C GLU A 148 27.46 -8.77 -9.96
N LYS A 149 28.38 -9.21 -10.81
CA LYS A 149 29.74 -8.67 -10.91
C LYS A 149 29.77 -7.25 -11.44
N THR A 150 28.85 -6.94 -12.35
CA THR A 150 28.70 -5.60 -12.94
C THR A 150 28.06 -4.60 -11.98
N TYR A 151 27.49 -5.04 -10.84
CA TYR A 151 26.91 -4.11 -9.88
C TYR A 151 27.95 -3.06 -9.43
N GLY A 152 27.58 -1.78 -9.55
CA GLY A 152 28.47 -0.63 -9.35
C GLY A 152 28.97 0.01 -10.64
N GLU A 153 28.84 -0.66 -11.79
CA GLU A 153 29.29 -0.19 -13.10
C GLU A 153 28.08 0.07 -14.02
N PRO A 154 28.19 0.97 -15.03
CA PRO A 154 27.09 1.30 -15.94
C PRO A 154 26.42 0.09 -16.61
N GLU A 155 27.18 -0.96 -16.90
CA GLU A 155 26.74 -2.21 -17.51
C GLU A 155 25.67 -2.94 -16.67
N TYR A 156 25.60 -2.69 -15.36
CA TYR A 156 24.53 -3.24 -14.53
C TYR A 156 23.15 -2.74 -14.95
N ASN A 157 23.04 -1.53 -15.52
CA ASN A 157 21.76 -1.05 -16.05
C ASN A 157 21.28 -1.91 -17.24
N ASP A 158 22.20 -2.40 -18.08
CA ASP A 158 21.86 -3.31 -19.17
C ASP A 158 21.42 -4.68 -18.64
N PHE A 159 22.16 -5.21 -17.66
CA PHE A 159 21.79 -6.45 -16.96
C PHE A 159 20.40 -6.35 -16.32
N PHE A 160 20.14 -5.26 -15.59
CA PHE A 160 18.87 -5.05 -14.91
C PHE A 160 17.71 -4.89 -15.90
N VAL A 161 17.92 -4.16 -17.00
CA VAL A 161 16.92 -4.01 -18.07
C VAL A 161 16.62 -5.34 -18.75
N ALA A 162 17.60 -6.21 -18.94
CA ALA A 162 17.37 -7.54 -19.49
C ALA A 162 16.51 -8.40 -18.55
N GLN A 163 16.80 -8.42 -17.23
CA GLN A 163 15.95 -9.10 -16.24
C GLN A 163 14.53 -8.53 -16.20
N LEU A 164 14.41 -7.21 -16.19
CA LEU A 164 13.11 -6.53 -16.17
C LEU A 164 12.31 -6.85 -17.44
N THR A 165 12.97 -6.91 -18.59
CA THR A 165 12.33 -7.27 -19.87
C THR A 165 11.78 -8.70 -19.85
N GLU A 166 12.53 -9.68 -19.32
CA GLU A 166 12.05 -11.06 -19.15
C GLU A 166 10.79 -11.10 -18.25
N LEU A 167 10.86 -10.46 -17.08
CA LEU A 167 9.76 -10.41 -16.10
C LEU A 167 8.51 -9.70 -16.65
N CYS A 168 8.70 -8.64 -17.43
CA CYS A 168 7.61 -7.89 -18.05
C CYS A 168 7.07 -8.54 -19.34
N SER A 169 7.70 -9.58 -19.88
CA SER A 169 7.26 -10.20 -21.15
C SER A 169 6.64 -11.59 -20.98
N ASN A 170 7.13 -12.39 -20.01
CA ASN A 170 6.90 -13.83 -20.02
C ASN A 170 5.86 -14.33 -18.99
N TYR A 171 5.37 -13.47 -18.10
CA TYR A 171 4.59 -13.87 -16.92
C TYR A 171 3.17 -13.30 -16.85
N GLY A 172 2.65 -12.81 -17.98
CA GLY A 172 1.29 -12.25 -18.07
C GLY A 172 1.21 -10.77 -17.74
N GLU A 173 0.01 -10.29 -17.42
CA GLU A 173 -0.21 -8.89 -17.03
C GLU A 173 0.25 -8.65 -15.59
N LEU A 174 1.11 -7.65 -15.40
CA LEU A 174 1.58 -7.23 -14.08
C LEU A 174 0.74 -6.05 -13.58
N PHE A 175 0.28 -6.10 -12.33
CA PHE A 175 -0.41 -4.96 -11.72
C PHE A 175 0.57 -3.99 -11.04
N GLU A 176 1.75 -4.47 -10.66
CA GLU A 176 2.75 -3.70 -9.93
C GLU A 176 4.17 -4.26 -10.11
N VAL A 177 5.13 -3.35 -10.28
CA VAL A 177 6.57 -3.62 -10.24
C VAL A 177 7.18 -2.87 -9.06
N TRP A 178 7.80 -3.60 -8.14
CA TRP A 178 8.30 -3.07 -6.87
C TRP A 178 9.82 -2.98 -6.89
N PHE A 179 10.34 -1.75 -6.79
CA PHE A 179 11.78 -1.48 -6.76
C PHE A 179 12.23 -1.01 -5.39
N ASP A 180 13.01 -1.85 -4.71
CA ASP A 180 13.52 -1.52 -3.37
C ASP A 180 14.55 -0.40 -3.38
N CYS A 181 14.53 0.39 -2.30
CA CYS A 181 15.49 1.45 -2.04
C CYS A 181 16.59 1.03 -1.03
N ALA A 182 16.42 -0.11 -0.35
CA ALA A 182 17.35 -0.59 0.65
C ALA A 182 18.70 -1.02 0.02
N LYS A 183 19.80 -0.52 0.61
CA LYS A 183 21.17 -0.97 0.32
C LYS A 183 21.93 -1.15 1.63
N GLY A 184 22.84 -2.11 1.66
CA GLY A 184 23.76 -2.27 2.79
C GLY A 184 24.77 -1.13 2.89
N ALA A 185 25.31 -0.89 4.09
CA ALA A 185 26.27 0.20 4.35
C ALA A 185 27.55 0.15 3.48
N ASN A 186 27.90 -1.03 2.95
CA ASN A 186 29.06 -1.25 2.09
C ASN A 186 28.67 -1.38 0.59
N ALA A 187 27.43 -1.09 0.22
CA ALA A 187 27.01 -1.15 -1.17
C ALA A 187 27.81 -0.12 -1.99
N LYS A 188 28.26 -0.54 -3.17
CA LYS A 188 28.93 0.38 -4.11
C LYS A 188 28.00 1.52 -4.46
N SER A 189 28.55 2.73 -4.53
CA SER A 189 27.82 3.88 -5.10
C SER A 189 27.55 3.59 -6.56
N PHE A 190 26.29 3.68 -6.96
CA PHE A 190 25.83 3.35 -8.30
C PHE A 190 24.61 4.20 -8.65
N THR A 191 24.58 4.71 -9.87
CA THR A 191 23.44 5.48 -10.40
C THR A 191 22.63 4.58 -11.30
N TYR A 192 21.41 4.26 -10.85
CA TYR A 192 20.42 3.54 -11.65
C TYR A 192 19.88 4.44 -12.75
N ASP A 193 19.73 3.89 -13.96
CA ASP A 193 19.00 4.53 -15.05
C ASP A 193 17.49 4.30 -14.88
N TRP A 194 16.92 4.94 -13.85
CA TRP A 194 15.51 4.78 -13.49
C TRP A 194 14.56 5.07 -14.65
N GLN A 195 14.85 6.10 -15.45
CA GLN A 195 14.00 6.44 -16.59
C GLN A 195 13.96 5.30 -17.60
N ARG A 196 15.11 4.70 -17.93
CA ARG A 196 15.16 3.53 -18.80
C ARG A 196 14.40 2.34 -18.22
N TYR A 197 14.43 2.15 -16.90
CA TYR A 197 13.66 1.08 -16.25
C TYR A 197 12.15 1.33 -16.36
N TYR A 198 11.73 2.58 -16.15
CA TYR A 198 10.32 2.98 -16.29
C TYR A 198 9.84 2.82 -17.73
N ASP A 199 10.64 3.22 -18.71
CA ASP A 199 10.31 3.10 -20.14
C ASP A 199 10.06 1.64 -20.56
N VAL A 200 10.83 0.68 -20.01
CA VAL A 200 10.61 -0.75 -20.23
C VAL A 200 9.24 -1.18 -19.69
N ILE A 201 8.89 -0.78 -18.47
CA ILE A 201 7.61 -1.13 -17.84
C ILE A 201 6.45 -0.48 -18.60
N HIS A 202 6.52 0.82 -18.90
CA HIS A 202 5.47 1.52 -19.66
C HIS A 202 5.22 0.88 -21.01
N LYS A 203 6.28 0.41 -21.68
CA LYS A 203 6.18 -0.24 -22.98
C LYS A 203 5.56 -1.64 -22.90
N LEU A 204 6.00 -2.46 -21.95
CA LEU A 204 5.65 -3.88 -21.89
C LEU A 204 4.43 -4.16 -21.00
N GLN A 205 4.22 -3.35 -19.98
CA GLN A 205 3.22 -3.51 -18.91
C GLN A 205 2.57 -2.14 -18.59
N PRO A 206 1.86 -1.51 -19.54
CA PRO A 206 1.29 -0.16 -19.37
C PRO A 206 0.23 -0.05 -18.26
N LYS A 207 -0.23 -1.18 -17.72
CA LYS A 207 -1.19 -1.23 -16.59
C LYS A 207 -0.52 -1.46 -15.23
N ALA A 208 0.79 -1.69 -15.20
CA ALA A 208 1.52 -1.87 -13.96
C ALA A 208 1.74 -0.51 -13.29
N ASN A 209 1.64 -0.48 -11.96
CA ASN A 209 2.14 0.62 -11.16
C ASN A 209 3.63 0.38 -10.84
N ILE A 210 4.44 1.44 -10.79
CA ILE A 210 5.84 1.38 -10.37
C ILE A 210 5.96 1.91 -8.93
N ALA A 211 6.38 1.05 -8.00
CA ALA A 211 6.35 1.34 -6.57
C ALA A 211 7.74 1.66 -5.97
N ILE A 212 7.72 2.49 -4.92
CA ILE A 212 8.85 2.86 -4.03
C ILE A 212 9.94 3.69 -4.70
N CYS A 213 10.88 3.06 -5.40
CA CYS A 213 11.75 3.72 -6.36
C CYS A 213 11.03 3.79 -7.71
N GLY A 214 9.87 4.43 -7.70
CA GLY A 214 8.93 4.48 -8.81
C GLY A 214 8.07 5.73 -8.74
N GLU A 215 7.27 5.94 -9.78
CA GLU A 215 6.47 7.16 -9.92
C GLU A 215 5.00 7.02 -9.51
N ASP A 216 4.51 5.81 -9.25
CA ASP A 216 3.07 5.58 -9.05
C ASP A 216 2.69 5.35 -7.59
N ILE A 217 3.51 4.64 -6.80
CA ILE A 217 3.16 4.25 -5.42
C ILE A 217 4.30 4.60 -4.47
N ARG A 218 3.97 5.30 -3.39
CA ARG A 218 4.94 5.78 -2.40
C ARG A 218 5.05 4.82 -1.23
N TRP A 219 6.29 4.58 -0.78
CA TRP A 219 6.53 3.94 0.52
C TRP A 219 5.97 4.77 1.68
N VAL A 220 5.26 4.14 2.61
CA VAL A 220 4.68 4.86 3.75
C VAL A 220 5.73 5.46 4.70
N GLY A 221 6.97 4.95 4.67
CA GLY A 221 8.10 5.42 5.51
C GLY A 221 8.48 4.50 6.65
N ASN A 222 7.87 3.32 6.78
CA ASN A 222 8.24 2.33 7.78
C ASN A 222 7.69 0.94 7.44
N GLU A 223 8.34 -0.10 7.95
CA GLU A 223 7.95 -1.50 7.78
C GLU A 223 7.11 -2.05 8.97
N ALA A 224 6.69 -1.16 9.89
CA ALA A 224 5.96 -1.56 11.10
C ALA A 224 4.44 -1.67 10.87
N GLY A 225 3.98 -1.41 9.64
CA GLY A 225 2.56 -1.35 9.28
C GLY A 225 1.85 -0.14 9.88
N LYS A 226 2.54 1.01 10.00
CA LYS A 226 2.00 2.25 10.56
C LYS A 226 1.80 3.28 9.45
N ALA A 227 0.55 3.63 9.16
CA ALA A 227 0.24 4.81 8.36
C ALA A 227 0.25 6.10 9.19
N ARG A 228 0.27 7.25 8.49
CA ARG A 228 0.08 8.57 9.10
C ARG A 228 -1.31 8.71 9.70
N LYS A 229 -1.49 9.67 10.59
CA LYS A 229 -2.86 10.05 11.03
C LYS A 229 -3.66 10.68 9.90
N GLU A 230 -2.97 11.41 9.03
CA GLU A 230 -3.50 12.11 7.87
C GLU A 230 -2.68 11.66 6.67
N GLU A 231 -3.25 10.81 5.82
CA GLU A 231 -2.52 10.32 4.66
C GLU A 231 -2.99 11.04 3.41
N TYR A 232 -2.13 11.93 2.91
CA TYR A 232 -2.37 12.69 1.69
C TYR A 232 -1.80 11.94 0.48
N SER A 233 -2.60 11.85 -0.57
CA SER A 233 -2.14 11.32 -1.87
C SER A 233 -1.62 12.44 -2.79
N VAL A 234 -2.07 13.68 -2.58
CA VAL A 234 -1.51 14.87 -3.22
C VAL A 234 -0.36 15.39 -2.38
N VAL A 235 0.87 15.24 -2.89
CA VAL A 235 2.11 15.54 -2.18
C VAL A 235 3.12 16.24 -3.11
N PRO A 236 4.20 16.86 -2.60
CA PRO A 236 5.24 17.43 -3.44
C PRO A 236 5.84 16.41 -4.42
N ALA A 237 5.99 16.81 -5.69
CA ALA A 237 6.41 15.91 -6.77
C ALA A 237 7.82 15.31 -6.55
N TYR A 238 8.72 16.04 -5.88
CA TYR A 238 10.08 15.56 -5.60
C TYR A 238 10.11 14.33 -4.68
N LEU A 239 9.01 13.96 -4.01
CA LEU A 239 8.96 12.72 -3.23
C LEU A 239 9.07 11.46 -4.11
N LYS A 240 8.85 11.59 -5.43
CA LYS A 240 9.11 10.53 -6.42
C LYS A 240 10.61 10.36 -6.73
N GLU A 241 11.45 11.34 -6.37
CA GLU A 241 12.90 11.27 -6.63
C GLU A 241 13.54 10.14 -5.79
N CYS A 242 13.95 9.06 -6.46
CA CYS A 242 14.46 7.85 -5.82
C CYS A 242 15.71 8.10 -4.97
N GLU A 243 16.60 9.02 -5.39
CA GLU A 243 17.81 9.37 -4.62
C GLU A 243 17.47 9.95 -3.22
N GLY A 244 16.31 10.60 -3.09
CA GLY A 244 15.80 11.06 -1.81
C GLY A 244 15.22 9.91 -0.97
N VAL A 245 14.56 8.94 -1.62
CA VAL A 245 14.02 7.75 -0.95
C VAL A 245 15.15 6.86 -0.42
N GLU A 246 16.18 6.60 -1.24
CA GLU A 246 17.36 5.80 -0.87
C GLU A 246 18.08 6.33 0.38
N LYS A 247 18.44 7.63 0.42
CA LYS A 247 19.15 8.24 1.56
C LYS A 247 18.38 8.14 2.89
N ASN A 248 17.05 8.13 2.83
CA ASN A 248 16.18 8.10 4.01
C ASN A 248 15.81 6.68 4.46
N SER A 249 15.90 5.69 3.58
CA SER A 249 15.77 4.27 3.96
C SER A 249 16.95 3.76 4.81
N GLN A 250 18.08 4.47 4.76
CA GLN A 250 19.35 4.03 5.35
C GLN A 250 19.77 4.77 6.64
N SER A 251 19.01 5.78 7.11
CA SER A 251 19.46 6.64 8.21
C SER A 251 18.72 6.43 9.54
N SER A 252 19.50 6.26 10.62
CA SER A 252 19.10 6.67 11.98
C SER A 252 19.30 8.19 12.12
N GLU A 253 18.35 8.88 12.77
CA GLU A 253 18.27 10.33 12.95
C GLU A 253 19.63 11.03 13.16
N ASN A 254 20.18 11.63 12.09
CA ASN A 254 20.88 12.91 12.10
C ASN A 254 21.52 13.16 10.73
N ASP A 255 20.99 14.14 9.99
CA ASP A 255 21.81 15.23 9.47
C ASP A 255 20.92 16.30 8.83
N ALA A 256 20.82 17.43 9.53
CA ALA A 256 20.19 18.64 9.06
C ALA A 256 21.24 19.52 8.39
N VAL A 257 20.93 20.03 7.19
CA VAL A 257 21.02 21.46 6.78
C VAL A 257 21.03 21.54 5.26
N ARG A 258 19.82 21.66 4.70
CA ARG A 258 19.42 22.28 3.42
C ARG A 258 17.90 22.31 3.51
N LEU A 259 17.25 23.46 3.21
CA LEU A 259 15.79 23.70 3.27
C LEU A 259 15.01 22.38 3.44
N LYS A 260 14.66 22.02 4.69
CA LYS A 260 14.30 20.65 5.12
C LYS A 260 13.31 20.03 4.13
N ARG A 261 13.83 19.32 3.11
CA ARG A 261 13.00 18.58 2.15
C ARG A 261 12.30 17.50 2.95
N LEU A 262 11.02 17.29 2.68
CA LEU A 262 10.26 16.24 3.34
C LEU A 262 10.80 14.88 2.87
N ASN A 263 10.75 13.90 3.77
CA ASN A 263 11.07 12.52 3.48
C ASN A 263 9.85 11.62 3.71
N SER A 264 9.95 10.37 3.25
CA SER A 264 8.88 9.38 3.36
C SER A 264 8.46 9.05 4.78
N SER A 265 9.19 9.48 5.81
CA SER A 265 8.88 9.23 7.23
C SER A 265 8.23 10.44 7.93
N ASP A 266 8.20 11.61 7.31
CA ASP A 266 7.57 12.81 7.88
C ASP A 266 6.05 12.64 8.02
N GLU A 267 5.46 13.12 9.10
CA GLU A 267 4.03 12.92 9.40
C GLU A 267 3.09 13.81 8.56
N ASP A 268 3.55 14.95 8.07
CA ASP A 268 2.77 15.87 7.21
C ASP A 268 3.43 16.02 5.84
N LEU A 269 2.81 15.42 4.81
CA LEU A 269 3.29 15.44 3.43
C LEU A 269 2.41 16.25 2.48
N GLY A 270 1.25 16.73 2.91
CA GLY A 270 0.25 17.24 1.99
C GLY A 270 -0.76 18.22 2.57
N SER A 271 -0.54 18.74 3.78
CA SER A 271 -1.30 19.88 4.28
C SER A 271 -1.10 21.11 3.40
N ARG A 272 -2.02 22.08 3.44
CA ARG A 272 -1.89 23.35 2.69
C ARG A 272 -0.54 24.04 2.94
N LYS A 273 -0.09 24.07 4.19
CA LYS A 273 1.23 24.63 4.58
C LYS A 273 2.40 23.97 3.84
N VAL A 274 2.30 22.66 3.56
CA VAL A 274 3.28 21.94 2.77
C VAL A 274 3.11 22.28 1.29
N LEU A 275 1.89 22.18 0.76
CA LEU A 275 1.64 22.34 -0.67
C LEU A 275 1.93 23.76 -1.19
N GLU A 276 1.63 24.80 -0.41
CA GLU A 276 1.93 26.22 -0.73
C GLU A 276 3.42 26.46 -0.99
N LYS A 277 4.30 25.68 -0.35
CA LYS A 277 5.77 25.83 -0.47
C LYS A 277 6.37 25.03 -1.62
N ASN A 278 5.55 24.26 -2.34
CA ASN A 278 6.01 23.32 -3.34
C ASN A 278 5.26 23.53 -4.65
N ALA A 279 5.94 24.11 -5.64
CA ALA A 279 5.35 24.46 -6.92
C ALA A 279 4.78 23.24 -7.66
N TYR A 280 5.52 22.14 -7.68
CA TYR A 280 5.15 20.91 -8.37
C TYR A 280 4.60 19.87 -7.38
N LEU A 281 3.42 19.37 -7.70
CA LEU A 281 2.69 18.38 -6.91
C LEU A 281 2.44 17.13 -7.75
N SER A 282 2.17 16.02 -7.09
CA SER A 282 1.87 14.76 -7.75
C SER A 282 0.88 13.93 -6.96
N TRP A 283 0.13 13.08 -7.66
CA TRP A 283 -0.62 12.01 -7.04
C TRP A 283 0.32 10.85 -6.77
N TYR A 284 0.67 10.65 -5.51
CA TYR A 284 1.64 9.65 -5.07
C TYR A 284 1.15 8.97 -3.78
N PRO A 285 0.15 8.06 -3.90
CA PRO A 285 -0.53 7.42 -2.78
C PRO A 285 0.41 6.53 -1.98
N ALA A 286 0.13 6.39 -0.68
CA ALA A 286 0.95 5.58 0.21
C ALA A 286 0.56 4.10 0.18
N GLU A 287 1.58 3.25 0.11
CA GLU A 287 1.51 1.82 0.39
C GLU A 287 2.14 1.51 1.74
N VAL A 288 1.37 0.82 2.58
CA VAL A 288 1.84 0.34 3.89
C VAL A 288 2.28 -1.10 3.74
N ASP A 289 3.57 -1.33 3.82
CA ASP A 289 4.18 -2.66 3.81
C ASP A 289 4.46 -3.15 5.24
N VAL A 290 4.21 -4.44 5.48
CA VAL A 290 4.52 -5.09 6.75
C VAL A 290 4.50 -6.61 6.62
N SER A 291 5.36 -7.32 7.34
CA SER A 291 5.28 -8.78 7.41
C SER A 291 4.21 -9.30 8.38
N ILE A 292 3.62 -10.46 8.10
CA ILE A 292 2.80 -11.20 9.07
C ILE A 292 3.64 -11.69 10.26
N ARG A 293 4.96 -11.81 10.08
CA ARG A 293 5.96 -12.21 11.09
C ARG A 293 6.79 -11.00 11.50
N ARG A 294 7.85 -11.22 12.29
CA ARG A 294 8.86 -10.18 12.54
C ARG A 294 9.75 -9.98 11.32
N GLY A 295 10.24 -11.08 10.73
CA GLY A 295 11.06 -11.07 9.52
C GLY A 295 10.23 -11.09 8.23
N TRP A 296 10.86 -10.71 7.13
CA TRP A 296 10.31 -10.77 5.78
C TRP A 296 10.39 -12.19 5.22
N PHE A 297 11.56 -12.83 5.31
CA PHE A 297 11.72 -14.24 4.94
C PHE A 297 11.29 -15.19 6.05
N TYR A 298 11.09 -16.46 5.70
CA TYR A 298 10.80 -17.48 6.70
C TYR A 298 12.08 -17.91 7.42
N GLY A 299 12.10 -17.74 8.74
CA GLY A 299 13.01 -18.44 9.65
C GLY A 299 12.22 -19.21 10.71
N LYS A 300 12.68 -20.41 11.10
CA LYS A 300 12.00 -21.26 12.08
C LYS A 300 11.84 -20.55 13.44
N LYS A 301 12.80 -19.68 13.78
CA LYS A 301 12.76 -18.81 14.97
C LYS A 301 11.53 -17.89 15.01
N ASP A 302 10.97 -17.53 13.84
CA ASP A 302 9.87 -16.59 13.72
C ASP A 302 8.48 -17.24 13.77
N ASP A 303 8.38 -18.56 13.94
CA ASP A 303 7.09 -19.25 14.16
C ASP A 303 6.34 -18.73 15.40
N LYS A 304 7.08 -18.18 16.37
CA LYS A 304 6.52 -17.56 17.58
C LYS A 304 6.07 -16.11 17.36
N THR A 305 6.47 -15.46 16.27
CA THR A 305 6.28 -14.01 16.04
C THR A 305 5.12 -13.66 15.10
N VAL A 306 4.38 -14.67 14.59
CA VAL A 306 3.19 -14.46 13.76
C VAL A 306 2.21 -13.51 14.46
N LYS A 307 1.92 -12.38 13.80
CA LYS A 307 1.02 -11.33 14.29
C LYS A 307 -0.39 -11.91 14.49
N SER A 308 -1.04 -11.51 15.58
CA SER A 308 -2.42 -11.95 15.87
C SER A 308 -3.43 -11.32 14.92
N VAL A 309 -4.58 -11.99 14.73
CA VAL A 309 -5.72 -11.45 13.94
C VAL A 309 -6.11 -10.04 14.41
N ARG A 310 -6.11 -9.79 15.72
CA ARG A 310 -6.43 -8.46 16.29
C ARG A 310 -5.41 -7.40 15.85
N LYS A 311 -4.13 -7.73 15.82
CA LYS A 311 -3.07 -6.81 15.40
C LYS A 311 -3.16 -6.54 13.89
N LEU A 312 -3.37 -7.57 13.07
CA LEU A 312 -3.52 -7.43 11.62
C LEU A 312 -4.79 -6.64 11.25
N LEU A 313 -5.92 -6.91 11.90
CA LEU A 313 -7.15 -6.12 11.69
C LEU A 313 -6.94 -4.66 12.10
N LYS A 314 -6.16 -4.39 13.15
CA LYS A 314 -5.79 -3.01 13.51
C LYS A 314 -4.99 -2.36 12.38
N ILE A 315 -3.97 -3.06 11.85
CA ILE A 315 -3.16 -2.57 10.72
C ILE A 315 -4.06 -2.25 9.52
N TYR A 316 -4.95 -3.17 9.12
CA TYR A 316 -5.91 -2.95 8.03
C TYR A 316 -6.76 -1.69 8.23
N LEU A 317 -7.37 -1.54 9.42
CA LEU A 317 -8.19 -0.36 9.73
C LEU A 317 -7.39 0.94 9.77
N THR A 318 -6.09 0.89 10.09
CA THR A 318 -5.21 2.07 10.12
C THR A 318 -4.41 2.26 8.83
N SER A 319 -4.56 1.41 7.81
CA SER A 319 -3.95 1.55 6.48
C SER A 319 -5.06 1.71 5.43
N VAL A 320 -5.69 0.61 5.00
CA VAL A 320 -6.86 0.60 4.10
C VAL A 320 -8.00 1.47 4.62
N GLY A 321 -8.26 1.41 5.93
CA GLY A 321 -9.26 2.27 6.58
C GLY A 321 -8.82 3.73 6.75
N ASN A 322 -7.69 4.13 6.16
CA ASN A 322 -7.06 5.42 6.34
C ASN A 322 -6.28 5.88 5.09
N ASN A 323 -6.87 5.69 3.90
CA ASN A 323 -6.34 6.17 2.62
C ASN A 323 -4.96 5.60 2.20
N CYS A 324 -4.64 4.37 2.59
CA CYS A 324 -3.45 3.64 2.10
C CYS A 324 -3.84 2.34 1.43
N THR A 325 -2.96 1.80 0.60
CA THR A 325 -2.95 0.36 0.33
C THR A 325 -2.18 -0.39 1.43
N LEU A 326 -2.39 -1.70 1.54
CA LEU A 326 -1.73 -2.58 2.48
C LEU A 326 -1.11 -3.77 1.73
N LEU A 327 0.22 -3.82 1.75
CA LEU A 327 1.04 -4.92 1.27
C LEU A 327 1.47 -5.79 2.46
N LEU A 328 0.78 -6.92 2.68
CA LEU A 328 1.08 -7.81 3.81
C LEU A 328 1.95 -8.98 3.36
N ASN A 329 3.19 -9.04 3.86
CA ASN A 329 4.10 -10.14 3.54
C ASN A 329 3.74 -11.45 4.27
N VAL A 330 3.79 -12.57 3.57
CA VAL A 330 3.50 -13.91 4.08
C VAL A 330 4.51 -14.93 3.53
N PRO A 331 5.63 -15.19 4.22
CA PRO A 331 6.72 -15.96 3.64
C PRO A 331 6.44 -17.47 3.65
N PRO A 332 6.58 -18.17 2.50
CA PRO A 332 6.63 -19.61 2.45
C PRO A 332 7.87 -20.16 3.16
N ASN A 333 7.74 -21.34 3.77
CA ASN A 333 8.84 -22.01 4.46
C ASN A 333 9.70 -22.88 3.51
N LYS A 334 10.73 -23.54 4.06
CA LYS A 334 11.62 -24.47 3.32
C LYS A 334 10.92 -25.69 2.71
N ASN A 335 9.68 -26.00 3.12
CA ASN A 335 8.89 -27.05 2.49
C ASN A 335 8.08 -26.52 1.29
N GLY A 336 8.26 -25.25 0.92
CA GLY A 336 7.61 -24.63 -0.23
C GLY A 336 6.16 -24.25 -0.01
N VAL A 337 5.73 -24.08 1.25
CA VAL A 337 4.32 -23.79 1.61
C VAL A 337 4.23 -22.67 2.63
N ILE A 338 3.12 -21.92 2.60
CA ILE A 338 2.78 -21.00 3.70
C ILE A 338 2.39 -21.84 4.93
N CYS A 339 3.00 -21.52 6.07
CA CYS A 339 2.78 -22.23 7.33
C CYS A 339 1.31 -22.27 7.76
N GLN A 340 0.87 -23.40 8.33
CA GLN A 340 -0.53 -23.60 8.76
C GLN A 340 -0.98 -22.60 9.84
N LYS A 341 -0.06 -22.06 10.64
CA LYS A 341 -0.37 -21.00 11.62
C LYS A 341 -0.77 -19.71 10.91
N ASP A 342 -0.01 -19.31 9.91
CA ASP A 342 -0.17 -18.11 9.09
C ASP A 342 -1.47 -18.22 8.29
N ALA A 343 -1.70 -19.36 7.63
CA ALA A 343 -2.93 -19.65 6.91
C ALA A 343 -4.19 -19.54 7.79
N ARG A 344 -4.15 -20.07 9.03
CA ARG A 344 -5.27 -19.93 9.99
C ARG A 344 -5.50 -18.50 10.44
N VAL A 345 -4.44 -17.71 10.61
CA VAL A 345 -4.54 -16.29 10.96
C VAL A 345 -5.14 -15.51 9.80
N LEU A 346 -4.68 -15.75 8.58
CA LEU A 346 -5.15 -15.10 7.36
C LEU A 346 -6.62 -15.40 7.08
N LYS A 347 -7.05 -16.66 7.16
CA LYS A 347 -8.46 -17.03 7.01
C LYS A 347 -9.36 -16.32 8.04
N LYS A 348 -8.90 -16.20 9.29
CA LYS A 348 -9.65 -15.48 10.34
C LYS A 348 -9.64 -13.98 10.12
N LEU A 349 -8.55 -13.42 9.59
CA LEU A 349 -8.44 -12.02 9.21
C LEU A 349 -9.41 -11.70 8.06
N GLY A 350 -9.42 -12.51 7.00
CA GLY A 350 -10.33 -12.33 5.86
C GLY A 350 -11.79 -12.32 6.29
N LYS A 351 -12.19 -13.27 7.15
CA LYS A 351 -13.54 -13.23 7.77
C LYS A 351 -13.79 -11.91 8.49
N LYS A 352 -12.82 -11.42 9.28
CA LYS A 352 -12.97 -10.16 10.04
C LYS A 352 -13.01 -8.91 9.17
N ILE A 353 -12.35 -8.92 8.01
CA ILE A 353 -12.41 -7.83 7.03
C ILE A 353 -13.77 -7.86 6.32
N ALA A 354 -14.20 -9.04 5.85
CA ALA A 354 -15.52 -9.21 5.24
C ALA A 354 -16.66 -8.82 6.21
N ASP A 355 -16.54 -9.18 7.49
CA ASP A 355 -17.51 -8.81 8.55
C ASP A 355 -17.68 -7.27 8.69
N ILE A 356 -16.73 -6.43 8.22
CA ILE A 356 -16.82 -4.95 8.35
C ILE A 356 -18.02 -4.40 7.59
N THR A 357 -18.29 -4.93 6.39
CA THR A 357 -19.33 -4.44 5.48
C THR A 357 -20.46 -5.44 5.24
N ALA A 358 -20.39 -6.63 5.84
CA ALA A 358 -21.32 -7.74 5.60
C ALA A 358 -22.79 -7.44 5.98
N ASN A 359 -23.04 -6.60 6.98
CA ASN A 359 -24.38 -6.29 7.47
C ASN A 359 -24.63 -4.77 7.37
N PRO A 360 -24.98 -4.25 6.18
CA PRO A 360 -25.25 -2.83 6.01
C PRO A 360 -26.57 -2.46 6.69
N VAL A 361 -26.50 -1.44 7.53
CA VAL A 361 -27.68 -0.74 8.08
C VAL A 361 -28.18 0.28 7.07
N LEU A 362 -27.25 1.01 6.46
CA LEU A 362 -27.52 2.00 5.43
C LEU A 362 -26.26 2.19 4.59
N VAL A 363 -26.40 2.15 3.26
CA VAL A 363 -25.34 2.55 2.33
C VAL A 363 -25.95 3.49 1.31
N GLN A 364 -25.33 4.64 1.11
CA GLN A 364 -25.77 5.65 0.15
C GLN A 364 -24.58 6.10 -0.70
N SER A 365 -24.80 6.17 -2.00
CA SER A 365 -23.89 6.81 -2.95
C SER A 365 -24.25 8.28 -3.10
N PHE A 366 -23.25 9.09 -3.35
CA PHE A 366 -23.43 10.52 -3.59
C PHE A 366 -22.79 10.88 -4.94
N GLY A 367 -22.06 11.98 -4.98
CA GLY A 367 -21.31 12.49 -6.11
C GLY A 367 -20.71 13.82 -5.69
N GLU A 368 -20.73 14.79 -6.59
CA GLU A 368 -20.50 16.18 -6.21
C GLU A 368 -21.57 16.67 -5.23
N LEU A 369 -21.14 17.18 -4.07
CA LEU A 369 -22.05 17.80 -3.10
C LEU A 369 -22.44 19.21 -3.54
N LYS A 370 -23.63 19.64 -3.18
CA LYS A 370 -24.13 21.00 -3.44
C LYS A 370 -23.76 21.98 -2.33
N ASP A 371 -23.79 23.27 -2.63
CA ASP A 371 -23.43 24.36 -1.69
C ASP A 371 -24.38 24.50 -0.49
N ASP A 372 -25.54 23.82 -0.50
CA ASP A 372 -26.44 23.69 0.65
C ASP A 372 -26.20 22.42 1.48
N GLN A 373 -25.30 21.53 1.03
CA GLN A 373 -24.96 20.25 1.67
C GLN A 373 -23.71 20.35 2.54
N GLY A 374 -23.71 21.29 3.48
CA GLY A 374 -22.66 21.42 4.50
C GLY A 374 -22.53 20.20 5.43
N TYR A 375 -23.62 19.44 5.58
CA TYR A 375 -23.69 18.20 6.33
C TYR A 375 -24.73 17.26 5.70
N LEU A 376 -24.61 15.97 6.03
CA LEU A 376 -25.51 14.91 5.58
C LEU A 376 -26.13 14.23 6.80
N GLU A 377 -27.47 14.09 6.79
CA GLU A 377 -28.22 13.44 7.86
C GLU A 377 -28.70 12.05 7.43
N PHE A 378 -28.64 11.11 8.37
CA PHE A 378 -29.01 9.73 8.17
C PHE A 378 -29.94 9.30 9.30
N ASN A 379 -31.09 8.71 8.97
CA ASN A 379 -32.02 8.15 9.94
C ASN A 379 -32.04 6.63 9.79
N PHE A 380 -32.01 5.92 10.93
CA PHE A 380 -32.14 4.47 10.94
C PHE A 380 -33.57 4.10 11.34
N ALA A 381 -34.12 3.06 10.70
CA ALA A 381 -35.52 2.67 10.86
C ALA A 381 -35.88 2.31 12.32
N HIS A 382 -34.91 1.79 13.07
CA HIS A 382 -35.03 1.45 14.49
C HIS A 382 -33.67 1.64 15.17
N PRO A 383 -33.59 1.58 16.51
CA PRO A 383 -32.31 1.59 17.21
C PRO A 383 -31.43 0.41 16.76
N THR A 384 -30.38 0.71 16.00
CA THR A 384 -29.51 -0.31 15.39
C THR A 384 -28.12 -0.26 16.01
N LYS A 385 -27.54 -1.43 16.25
CA LYS A 385 -26.15 -1.52 16.73
C LYS A 385 -25.21 -1.13 15.59
N LEU A 386 -24.20 -0.31 15.85
CA LEU A 386 -23.20 0.02 14.83
C LEU A 386 -21.81 -0.42 15.28
N SER A 387 -21.13 -1.13 14.39
CA SER A 387 -19.72 -1.54 14.55
C SER A 387 -18.78 -0.78 13.63
N TYR A 388 -19.24 -0.33 12.46
CA TYR A 388 -18.40 0.38 11.50
C TYR A 388 -19.15 1.50 10.78
N PHE A 389 -18.41 2.56 10.44
CA PHE A 389 -18.79 3.58 9.47
C PHE A 389 -17.68 3.65 8.42
N GLU A 390 -18.07 3.72 7.15
CA GLU A 390 -17.17 3.89 6.02
C GLU A 390 -17.57 5.12 5.22
N VAL A 391 -16.57 5.88 4.77
CA VAL A 391 -16.75 6.99 3.83
C VAL A 391 -15.62 6.98 2.80
N MET A 392 -15.98 7.24 1.55
CA MET A 392 -15.06 7.26 0.41
C MET A 392 -15.30 8.55 -0.39
N GLU A 393 -14.24 9.27 -0.72
CA GLU A 393 -14.28 10.31 -1.76
C GLU A 393 -14.21 9.65 -3.15
N ASP A 394 -14.76 10.32 -4.16
CA ASP A 394 -14.45 9.98 -5.55
C ASP A 394 -13.11 10.64 -5.91
N ILE A 395 -12.04 9.88 -5.70
CA ILE A 395 -10.67 10.36 -5.87
C ILE A 395 -10.29 10.64 -7.34
N SER A 396 -11.12 10.27 -8.32
CA SER A 396 -10.94 10.72 -9.71
C SER A 396 -11.03 12.25 -9.85
N HIS A 397 -11.64 12.91 -8.86
CA HIS A 397 -11.75 14.36 -8.72
C HIS A 397 -10.79 14.94 -7.67
N SER A 398 -9.70 14.24 -7.38
CA SER A 398 -8.71 14.54 -6.34
C SER A 398 -9.23 14.33 -4.91
N GLN A 399 -8.36 14.58 -3.92
CA GLN A 399 -8.66 14.53 -2.50
C GLN A 399 -8.99 15.93 -1.99
N ARG A 400 -10.19 16.11 -1.44
CA ARG A 400 -10.73 17.45 -1.14
C ARG A 400 -11.03 17.65 0.33
N VAL A 401 -11.60 16.67 1.02
CA VAL A 401 -11.98 16.82 2.44
C VAL A 401 -10.73 16.90 3.31
N GLU A 402 -10.64 17.96 4.12
CA GLU A 402 -9.52 18.22 5.03
C GLU A 402 -9.92 18.12 6.51
N LYS A 403 -11.21 18.17 6.81
CA LYS A 403 -11.74 17.99 8.17
C LYS A 403 -13.20 17.59 8.15
N PHE A 404 -13.57 16.61 8.97
CA PHE A 404 -14.96 16.19 9.13
C PHE A 404 -15.24 15.65 10.53
N ASP A 405 -16.51 15.65 10.88
CA ASP A 405 -17.03 15.10 12.13
C ASP A 405 -18.18 14.12 11.86
N LEU A 406 -18.21 13.03 12.63
CA LEU A 406 -19.35 12.11 12.67
C LEU A 406 -20.05 12.22 14.02
N TYR A 407 -21.34 12.51 13.98
CA TYR A 407 -22.22 12.51 15.14
C TYR A 407 -23.22 11.38 15.04
N LEU A 408 -23.46 10.66 16.14
CA LEU A 408 -24.45 9.58 16.19
C LEU A 408 -25.57 9.94 17.17
N LYS A 409 -26.82 9.77 16.73
CA LYS A 409 -28.04 10.03 17.50
C LYS A 409 -28.35 8.82 18.36
N LYS A 410 -28.41 8.99 19.68
CA LYS A 410 -28.81 7.94 20.62
C LYS A 410 -30.34 7.79 20.64
N PRO A 411 -30.87 6.65 21.12
CA PRO A 411 -32.32 6.44 21.28
C PRO A 411 -33.04 7.52 22.11
N ASN A 412 -32.35 8.14 23.06
CA ASN A 412 -32.88 9.26 23.85
C ASN A 412 -32.86 10.62 23.13
N GLY A 413 -32.62 10.65 21.82
CA GLY A 413 -32.56 11.86 21.00
C GLY A 413 -31.27 12.67 21.09
N LYS A 414 -30.36 12.36 22.04
CA LYS A 414 -29.10 13.11 22.20
C LYS A 414 -28.05 12.64 21.20
N TYR A 415 -27.31 13.60 20.64
CA TYR A 415 -26.15 13.31 19.79
C TYR A 415 -24.86 13.14 20.60
N LYS A 416 -24.02 12.21 20.13
CA LYS A 416 -22.63 12.02 20.57
C LYS A 416 -21.70 12.25 19.38
N LYS A 417 -20.63 13.02 19.55
CA LYS A 417 -19.52 13.05 18.59
C LYS A 417 -18.80 11.70 18.63
N ALA A 418 -18.96 10.90 17.59
CA ALA A 418 -18.41 9.56 17.50
C ALA A 418 -16.98 9.58 16.96
N TYR A 419 -16.69 10.51 16.04
CA TYR A 419 -15.38 10.63 15.39
C TYR A 419 -15.13 12.06 14.89
N SER A 420 -13.85 12.41 14.82
CA SER A 420 -13.34 13.59 14.13
C SER A 420 -12.12 13.15 13.34
N GLY A 421 -12.08 13.48 12.05
CA GLY A 421 -10.98 13.16 11.15
C GLY A 421 -10.59 14.35 10.30
N THR A 422 -9.47 14.21 9.59
CA THR A 422 -9.02 15.18 8.60
C THR A 422 -9.33 14.69 7.19
N VAL A 423 -8.44 13.85 6.66
CA VAL A 423 -8.48 13.34 5.31
C VAL A 423 -9.33 12.07 5.21
N ILE A 424 -10.12 11.98 4.14
CA ILE A 424 -10.89 10.78 3.75
C ILE A 424 -10.16 10.02 2.63
N GLY A 425 -9.98 10.65 1.46
CA GLY A 425 -9.39 10.04 0.27
C GLY A 425 -10.18 8.83 -0.24
N ALA A 426 -9.46 7.82 -0.72
CA ALA A 426 -10.02 6.61 -1.29
C ALA A 426 -10.96 5.90 -0.32
N ARG A 427 -10.58 5.81 0.96
CA ARG A 427 -11.37 5.12 1.98
C ARG A 427 -10.99 5.52 3.40
N LYS A 428 -12.01 5.74 4.23
CA LYS A 428 -11.91 5.91 5.67
C LYS A 428 -12.86 4.96 6.39
N ILE A 429 -12.34 4.11 7.28
CA ILE A 429 -13.13 3.18 8.09
C ILE A 429 -13.01 3.55 9.57
N VAL A 430 -14.14 3.84 10.19
CA VAL A 430 -14.24 4.22 11.59
C VAL A 430 -14.92 3.10 12.37
N LYS A 431 -14.25 2.60 13.41
CA LYS A 431 -14.85 1.63 14.32
C LYS A 431 -15.82 2.32 15.29
N LEU A 432 -17.04 1.83 15.32
CA LEU A 432 -18.12 2.31 16.17
C LEU A 432 -18.46 1.29 17.27
N LYS A 433 -19.20 1.78 18.28
CA LYS A 433 -19.76 0.97 19.37
C LYS A 433 -21.05 1.60 19.86
N GLY A 434 -22.08 0.79 20.07
CA GLY A 434 -23.36 1.20 20.66
C GLY A 434 -24.53 1.06 19.71
N SER A 435 -25.73 1.37 20.20
CA SER A 435 -26.95 1.43 19.39
C SER A 435 -27.38 2.88 19.17
N TYR A 436 -27.79 3.18 17.95
CA TYR A 436 -28.07 4.54 17.47
C TYR A 436 -29.32 4.54 16.57
N THR A 437 -29.97 5.69 16.46
CA THR A 437 -31.19 5.90 15.64
C THR A 437 -30.95 6.80 14.44
N GLY A 438 -29.73 7.32 14.28
CA GLY A 438 -29.34 8.12 13.14
C GLY A 438 -27.90 8.63 13.27
N ALA A 439 -27.45 9.34 12.25
CA ALA A 439 -26.13 9.95 12.18
C ALA A 439 -26.18 11.31 11.47
N ILE A 440 -25.21 12.17 11.78
CA ILE A 440 -24.93 13.38 11.01
C ILE A 440 -23.44 13.39 10.68
N PHE A 441 -23.13 13.47 9.40
CA PHE A 441 -21.78 13.67 8.89
C PHE A 441 -21.59 15.12 8.49
N VAL A 442 -20.64 15.82 9.11
CA VAL A 442 -20.40 17.25 8.86
C VAL A 442 -19.01 17.42 8.27
N ILE A 443 -18.92 17.95 7.06
CA ILE A 443 -17.64 18.34 6.47
C ILE A 443 -17.31 19.74 7.00
N ARG A 444 -16.26 19.83 7.81
CA ARG A 444 -15.83 21.06 8.49
C ARG A 444 -14.92 21.89 7.60
N GLN A 445 -14.12 21.24 6.78
CA GLN A 445 -13.15 21.87 5.89
C GLN A 445 -12.97 21.02 4.64
N SER A 446 -12.94 21.69 3.49
CA SER A 446 -12.62 21.10 2.20
C SER A 446 -11.77 22.06 1.38
N ARG A 447 -10.94 21.52 0.49
CA ARG A 447 -10.19 22.28 -0.53
C ARG A 447 -11.16 23.01 -1.45
N SER A 448 -12.07 22.24 -2.05
CA SER A 448 -13.12 22.69 -2.96
C SER A 448 -14.40 21.88 -2.69
N THR A 449 -15.40 21.96 -3.56
CA THR A 449 -16.62 21.15 -3.48
C THR A 449 -16.29 19.66 -3.32
N PRO A 450 -16.67 19.00 -2.21
CA PRO A 450 -16.38 17.59 -2.00
C PRO A 450 -17.09 16.68 -3.01
N PHE A 451 -16.38 15.66 -3.47
CA PHE A 451 -16.95 14.56 -4.25
C PHE A 451 -16.97 13.32 -3.36
N ILE A 452 -18.14 12.95 -2.85
CA ILE A 452 -18.29 11.76 -2.01
C ILE A 452 -18.79 10.61 -2.89
N LYS A 453 -18.03 9.51 -2.97
CA LYS A 453 -18.45 8.30 -3.67
C LYS A 453 -19.58 7.63 -2.91
N SER A 454 -19.37 7.34 -1.63
CA SER A 454 -20.36 6.65 -0.79
C SER A 454 -20.10 6.80 0.70
N MET A 455 -21.17 6.61 1.49
CA MET A 455 -21.11 6.42 2.94
C MET A 455 -21.90 5.17 3.35
N GLY A 456 -21.33 4.39 4.26
CA GLY A 456 -21.93 3.16 4.77
C GLY A 456 -21.90 3.07 6.30
N PHE A 457 -22.98 2.58 6.89
CA PHE A 457 -23.10 2.24 8.32
C PHE A 457 -23.36 0.75 8.45
N TYR A 458 -22.61 0.06 9.30
CA TYR A 458 -22.61 -1.40 9.38
C TYR A 458 -22.66 -1.92 10.83
N GLU A 459 -23.31 -3.06 10.99
CA GLU A 459 -23.59 -3.74 12.27
C GLU A 459 -22.43 -4.52 12.90
#